data_AF-A0A1D2M1A2-F1
#
_entry.id   AF-A0A1D2M1A2-F1
#
_cell.length_a   1.000
_cell.length_b   1.000
_cell.length_c   1.000
_cell.angle_alpha   90.00
_cell.angle_beta   90.00
_cell.angle_gamma   90.00
#
_symmetry.space_group_name_H-M   'P 1'
#
loop_
_entity.id
_entity.type
_entity.pdbx_description
1 polymer ?
#
loop_
_entity_poly.entity_id
_entity_poly.type
_entity_poly.pdbx_seq_one_letter_code
_entity_poly.pdbx_strand_id
1 'polypeptide(L)'
;MEARLCSEYFSCCHIAQGKHSEAETALQESLDKDPNNADTLINMFYNSSFVGKSPEVSNRFFSQLKDANPNHPFVQDYYKKEAEFDRVSKMFSAS
;
A
#
# COMPACT_ATOMS: atom_id res chain seq x y z
N MET A 1 3.21 -20.43 -8.92
CA MET A 1 2.89 -19.91 -7.58
C MET A 1 4.15 -19.32 -6.91
N GLU A 2 5.30 -19.99 -6.99
CA GLU A 2 6.58 -19.50 -6.41
C GLU A 2 7.09 -18.16 -6.99
N ALA A 3 6.82 -17.87 -8.26
CA ALA A 3 7.22 -16.59 -8.87
C ALA A 3 6.50 -15.35 -8.28
N ARG A 4 5.28 -15.49 -7.73
CA ARG A 4 4.52 -14.37 -7.13
C ARG A 4 5.06 -13.99 -5.75
N LEU A 5 5.35 -14.99 -4.92
CA LEU A 5 5.97 -14.77 -3.60
C LEU A 5 7.37 -14.16 -3.71
N CYS A 6 8.15 -14.55 -4.72
CA CYS A 6 9.49 -14.01 -4.92
C CYS A 6 9.46 -12.51 -5.28
N SER A 7 8.53 -12.08 -6.16
CA SER A 7 8.38 -10.66 -6.50
C SER A 7 7.96 -9.80 -5.32
N GLU A 8 7.04 -10.28 -4.48
CA GLU A 8 6.54 -9.54 -3.31
C GLU A 8 7.62 -9.33 -2.25
N TYR A 9 8.43 -10.37 -1.98
CA TYR A 9 9.54 -10.28 -1.03
C TYR A 9 10.67 -9.38 -1.55
N PHE A 10 10.93 -9.44 -2.86
CA PHE A 10 11.97 -8.64 -3.52
C PHE A 10 11.68 -7.14 -3.43
N SER A 11 10.42 -6.72 -3.59
CA SER A 11 9.99 -5.33 -3.43
C SER A 11 10.22 -4.80 -2.01
N CYS A 12 9.86 -5.56 -0.97
CA CYS A 12 10.12 -5.19 0.42
C CYS A 12 11.63 -5.04 0.71
N CYS A 13 12.46 -5.94 0.18
CA CYS A 13 13.91 -5.87 0.34
C CYS A 13 14.55 -4.67 -0.38
N HIS A 14 14.05 -4.28 -1.56
CA HIS A 14 14.55 -3.10 -2.29
C HIS A 14 14.10 -1.79 -1.65
N ILE A 15 12.87 -1.71 -1.14
CA ILE A 15 12.38 -0.57 -0.34
C ILE A 15 13.27 -0.41 0.90
N ALA A 16 13.61 -1.49 1.60
CA ALA A 16 14.49 -1.46 2.76
C ALA A 16 15.95 -1.09 2.43
N GLN A 17 16.41 -1.35 1.20
CA GLN A 17 17.75 -0.99 0.71
C GLN A 17 17.82 0.42 0.09
N GLY A 18 16.73 1.20 0.10
CA GLY A 18 16.68 2.53 -0.52
C GLY A 18 16.65 2.52 -2.05
N LYS A 19 16.48 1.34 -2.66
CA LYS A 19 16.46 1.11 -4.11
C LYS A 19 15.04 1.23 -4.67
N HIS A 20 14.43 2.38 -4.42
CA HIS A 20 13.01 2.59 -4.71
C HIS A 20 12.66 2.57 -6.21
N SER A 21 13.57 3.00 -7.09
CA SER A 21 13.33 2.98 -8.54
C SER A 21 13.26 1.56 -9.11
N GLU A 22 14.06 0.63 -8.60
CA GLU A 22 14.03 -0.78 -9.06
C GLU A 22 12.79 -1.50 -8.52
N ALA A 23 12.40 -1.21 -7.28
CA ALA A 23 11.16 -1.72 -6.70
C ALA A 23 9.94 -1.22 -7.49
N GLU A 24 9.92 0.06 -7.88
CA GLU A 24 8.84 0.63 -8.67
C GLU A 24 8.67 -0.07 -10.02
N THR A 25 9.76 -0.30 -10.75
CA THR A 25 9.71 -0.99 -12.05
C THR A 25 9.15 -2.41 -11.92
N ALA A 26 9.65 -3.19 -10.94
CA ALA A 26 9.17 -4.55 -10.72
C ALA A 26 7.69 -4.61 -10.27
N LEU A 27 7.27 -3.64 -9.46
CA LEU A 27 5.86 -3.51 -9.04
C LEU A 27 4.97 -3.07 -10.20
N GLN A 28 5.45 -2.21 -11.07
CA GLN A 28 4.71 -1.78 -12.26
C GLN A 28 4.49 -2.95 -13.23
N GLU A 29 5.51 -3.78 -13.47
CA GLU A 29 5.35 -5.02 -14.25
C GLU A 29 4.35 -6.00 -13.65
N SER A 30 4.25 -6.04 -12.31
CA SER A 30 3.29 -6.88 -11.60
C SER A 30 1.87 -6.32 -11.73
N LEU A 31 1.73 -4.99 -11.70
CA LEU A 31 0.46 -4.29 -11.87
C LEU A 31 -0.08 -4.41 -13.30
N ASP A 32 0.80 -4.38 -14.30
CA ASP A 32 0.43 -4.57 -15.71
C ASP A 32 -0.11 -5.99 -15.98
N LYS A 33 0.31 -6.97 -15.18
CA LYS A 33 -0.18 -8.36 -15.27
C LYS A 33 -1.49 -8.56 -14.49
N ASP A 34 -1.60 -7.95 -13.32
CA ASP A 34 -2.79 -8.01 -12.47
C ASP A 34 -3.02 -6.67 -11.75
N PRO A 35 -3.86 -5.79 -12.31
CA PRO A 35 -4.06 -4.45 -11.77
C PRO A 35 -4.84 -4.43 -10.45
N ASN A 36 -5.44 -5.55 -10.06
CA ASN A 36 -6.26 -5.67 -8.86
C ASN A 36 -5.60 -6.54 -7.78
N ASN A 37 -4.34 -6.93 -7.97
CA ASN A 37 -3.59 -7.68 -6.97
C ASN A 37 -3.36 -6.82 -5.71
N ALA A 38 -3.91 -7.27 -4.58
CA ALA A 38 -3.82 -6.58 -3.31
C ALA A 38 -2.37 -6.32 -2.88
N ASP A 39 -1.50 -7.32 -2.98
CA ASP A 39 -0.11 -7.23 -2.53
C ASP A 39 0.70 -6.23 -3.37
N THR A 40 0.45 -6.18 -4.68
CA THR A 40 1.10 -5.21 -5.58
C THR A 40 0.65 -3.78 -5.28
N LEU A 41 -0.65 -3.57 -5.07
CA LEU A 41 -1.21 -2.26 -4.72
C LEU A 41 -0.70 -1.76 -3.35
N ILE A 42 -0.61 -2.65 -2.35
CA ILE A 42 -0.05 -2.34 -1.04
C ILE A 42 1.42 -1.92 -1.17
N ASN A 43 2.22 -2.70 -1.89
CA ASN A 43 3.63 -2.40 -2.09
C ASN A 43 3.85 -1.10 -2.87
N MET A 44 3.01 -0.79 -3.86
CA MET A 44 3.03 0.49 -4.59
C MET A 44 2.64 1.68 -3.71
N PHE A 45 1.65 1.51 -2.83
CA PHE A 45 1.27 2.52 -1.83
C PHE A 45 2.44 2.84 -0.89
N TYR A 46 3.11 1.82 -0.34
CA TYR A 46 4.27 2.00 0.53
C TYR A 46 5.45 2.65 -0.20
N ASN A 47 5.79 2.15 -1.40
CA ASN A 47 6.92 2.69 -2.16
C ASN A 47 6.69 4.17 -2.55
N SER A 48 5.49 4.51 -3.04
CA SER A 48 5.15 5.89 -3.42
C SER A 48 5.23 6.85 -2.23
N SER A 49 4.83 6.40 -1.05
CA SER A 49 4.90 7.19 0.18
C SER A 49 6.34 7.40 0.66
N PHE A 50 7.23 6.42 0.43
CA PHE A 50 8.63 6.49 0.85
C PHE A 50 9.51 7.32 -0.10
N VAL A 51 9.20 7.33 -1.40
CA VAL A 51 9.90 8.13 -2.43
C VAL A 51 9.61 9.64 -2.31
N GLY A 52 8.70 10.04 -1.43
CA GLY A 52 8.29 11.44 -1.28
C GLY A 52 7.46 11.94 -2.47
N LYS A 53 6.82 11.02 -3.22
CA LYS A 53 5.84 11.40 -4.23
C LYS A 53 4.63 12.04 -3.56
N SER A 54 3.86 12.82 -4.33
CA SER A 54 2.64 13.46 -3.82
C SER A 54 1.75 12.42 -3.11
N PRO A 55 1.23 12.72 -1.91
CA PRO A 55 0.31 11.83 -1.18
C PRO A 55 -0.89 11.38 -2.02
N GLU A 56 -1.26 12.17 -3.03
CA GLU A 56 -2.32 11.86 -4.00
C GLU A 56 -2.05 10.56 -4.78
N VAL A 57 -0.79 10.30 -5.14
CA VAL A 57 -0.39 9.11 -5.90
C VAL A 57 -0.51 7.86 -5.04
N SER A 58 0.01 7.92 -3.81
CA SER A 58 -0.15 6.84 -2.83
C SER A 58 -1.63 6.58 -2.55
N ASN A 59 -2.40 7.64 -2.25
CA ASN A 59 -3.83 7.51 -1.96
C ASN A 59 -4.62 6.90 -3.12
N ARG A 60 -4.24 7.15 -4.37
CA ARG A 60 -4.88 6.52 -5.53
C ARG A 60 -4.74 4.99 -5.50
N PHE A 61 -3.53 4.47 -5.26
CA PHE A 61 -3.32 3.02 -5.16
C PHE A 61 -4.06 2.41 -3.98
N PHE A 62 -4.15 3.16 -2.88
CA PHE A 62 -4.89 2.72 -1.72
C PHE A 62 -6.41 2.72 -1.94
N SER A 63 -6.96 3.72 -2.63
CA SER A 63 -8.37 3.71 -3.05
C SER A 63 -8.67 2.53 -3.97
N GLN A 64 -7.80 2.26 -4.94
CA GLN A 64 -7.94 1.09 -5.83
C GLN A 64 -7.91 -0.23 -5.05
N LEU A 65 -7.06 -0.33 -4.02
CA LEU A 65 -7.03 -1.50 -3.13
C LEU A 65 -8.34 -1.67 -2.37
N LYS A 66 -8.94 -0.58 -1.86
CA LYS A 66 -10.24 -0.62 -1.18
C LYS A 66 -11.36 -1.09 -2.10
N ASP A 67 -11.35 -0.61 -3.35
CA ASP A 67 -12.39 -0.94 -4.34
C ASP A 67 -12.25 -2.40 -4.82
N ALA A 68 -11.03 -2.85 -5.09
CA ALA A 68 -10.76 -4.19 -5.61
C ALA A 68 -10.83 -5.28 -4.51
N ASN A 69 -10.33 -4.99 -3.31
CA ASN A 69 -10.20 -5.96 -2.22
C ASN A 69 -10.62 -5.37 -0.85
N PRO A 70 -11.90 -5.02 -0.66
CA PRO A 70 -12.37 -4.39 0.58
C PRO A 70 -12.22 -5.28 1.82
N ASN A 71 -12.25 -6.60 1.64
CA ASN A 71 -12.11 -7.58 2.72
C ASN A 71 -10.65 -7.96 3.02
N HIS A 72 -9.68 -7.33 2.35
CA HIS A 72 -8.27 -7.62 2.60
C HIS A 72 -7.89 -7.25 4.05
N PRO A 73 -7.12 -8.08 4.78
CA PRO A 73 -6.76 -7.81 6.17
C PRO A 73 -6.14 -6.43 6.39
N PHE A 74 -5.31 -5.97 5.43
CA PHE A 74 -4.71 -4.64 5.46
C PHE A 74 -5.75 -3.50 5.41
N VAL A 75 -6.76 -3.62 4.54
CA VAL A 75 -7.82 -2.61 4.39
C VAL A 75 -8.69 -2.56 5.64
N GLN A 76 -9.02 -3.74 6.20
CA GLN A 76 -9.78 -3.85 7.44
C GLN A 76 -9.04 -3.27 8.64
N ASP A 77 -7.73 -3.51 8.75
CA ASP A 77 -6.91 -2.94 9.82
C ASP A 77 -6.80 -1.42 9.68
N TYR A 78 -6.64 -0.92 8.45
CA TYR A 78 -6.66 0.52 8.18
C TYR A 78 -7.95 1.18 8.65
N TYR A 79 -9.12 0.63 8.29
CA TYR A 79 -10.41 1.19 8.74
C TYR A 79 -10.55 1.18 10.27
N LYS A 80 -10.05 0.15 10.94
CA LYS A 80 -10.03 0.11 12.40
C LYS A 80 -9.15 1.21 12.98
N LYS A 81 -7.98 1.46 12.38
CA LYS A 81 -7.07 2.52 12.80
C LYS A 81 -7.65 3.91 12.56
N GLU A 82 -8.32 4.12 11.42
CA GLU A 82 -9.05 5.35 11.12
C GLU A 82 -10.15 5.62 12.16
N ALA A 83 -10.97 4.61 12.47
CA ALA A 83 -12.01 4.72 13.50
C ALA A 83 -11.44 4.96 14.92
N GLU A 84 -10.31 4.34 15.25
CA GLU A 84 -9.60 4.57 16.51
C GLU A 84 -9.07 6.00 16.60
N PHE A 85 -8.47 6.50 15.52
CA PHE A 85 -8.00 7.89 15.44
C PHE A 85 -9.15 8.89 15.56
N ASP A 86 -10.28 8.67 14.89
CA ASP A 86 -11.47 9.51 15.01
C ASP A 86 -12.03 9.52 16.43
N ARG A 87 -12.03 8.36 17.10
CA ARG A 87 -12.46 8.24 18.49
C ARG A 87 -11.58 9.08 19.41
N VAL A 88 -10.26 8.96 19.28
CA VAL A 88 -9.31 9.70 20.11
C VAL A 88 -9.36 11.20 19.79
N SER A 89 -9.40 11.57 18.51
CA SER A 89 -9.53 12.97 18.07
C SER A 89 -10.77 13.64 18.67
N LYS A 90 -11.91 12.95 18.73
CA LYS A 90 -13.13 13.45 19.38
C LYS A 90 -12.98 13.63 20.89
N MET A 91 -12.24 12.75 21.57
CA MET A 91 -11.97 12.89 23.00
C MET A 91 -11.12 14.12 23.31
N PHE A 92 -10.12 14.41 22.47
CA PHE A 92 -9.23 15.56 22.66
C PHE A 92 -9.80 16.90 22.17
N SER A 93 -10.74 16.89 21.22
CA SER A 93 -11.41 18.12 20.75
C SER A 93 -12.64 18.51 21.58
N ALA A 94 -13.13 17.60 22.44
CA ALA A 94 -14.19 17.87 23.41
C ALA A 94 -13.67 18.22 24.82
N SER A 95 -12.33 18.32 24.99
CA SER A 95 -11.64 18.80 26.20
C SER A 95 -11.06 20.18 25.97
#